data_AF-A0AAU4PJ99-F1
#
_entry.id   AF-A0AAU4PJ99-F1
#
_cell.length_a   1.000
_cell.length_b   1.000
_cell.length_c   1.000
_cell.angle_alpha   90.00
_cell.angle_beta   90.00
_cell.angle_gamma   90.00
#
_symmetry.space_group_name_H-M   'P 1'
#
loop_
_entity.id
_entity.type
_entity.pdbx_description
1 polymer ?
#
loop_
_entity_poly.entity_id
_entity_poly.type
_entity_poly.pdbx_seq_one_letter_code
_entity_poly.pdbx_strand_id
1 'polypeptide(L)'
;MDIRAIDPRDTTWEQDHARYRVYFWDRSAVTAHEYEVVDDVDIDDLLPWASAYAAEHGWAYTVYVSTRDGDSQGLIRLAGVQGDPFADL
;
A
#
# COMPACT_ATOMS: atom_id res chain seq x y z
N MET A 1 -4.05 -17.40 10.64
CA MET A 1 -5.12 -16.37 10.60
C MET A 1 -6.11 -16.74 11.67
N ASP A 2 -6.34 -15.86 12.63
CA ASP A 2 -7.35 -16.02 13.68
C ASP A 2 -8.47 -15.00 13.40
N ILE A 3 -9.73 -15.44 13.40
CA ILE A 3 -10.87 -14.65 12.92
C ILE A 3 -11.93 -14.62 14.02
N ARG A 4 -12.42 -13.42 14.35
CA ARG A 4 -13.51 -13.23 15.31
C ARG A 4 -14.73 -12.57 14.65
N ALA A 5 -15.91 -12.90 15.14
CA ALA A 5 -17.13 -12.18 14.80
C ALA A 5 -17.05 -10.74 15.35
N ILE A 6 -17.61 -9.79 14.60
CA ILE A 6 -17.71 -8.38 14.97
C ILE A 6 -19.18 -7.94 14.89
N ASP A 7 -19.52 -6.91 15.65
CA ASP A 7 -20.82 -6.26 15.60
C ASP A 7 -20.66 -4.97 14.79
N PRO A 8 -21.19 -4.85 13.56
CA PRO A 8 -20.93 -3.69 12.71
C PRO A 8 -21.38 -2.36 13.32
N ARG A 9 -22.23 -2.40 14.37
CA ARG A 9 -22.61 -1.21 15.14
C ARG A 9 -21.46 -0.60 15.95
N ASP A 10 -20.30 -1.27 16.03
CA ASP A 10 -19.07 -0.74 16.62
C ASP A 10 -18.29 0.19 15.67
N THR A 11 -18.72 0.30 14.41
CA THR A 11 -18.09 1.12 13.37
C THR A 11 -18.85 2.43 13.20
N THR A 12 -18.15 3.56 13.31
CA THR A 12 -18.77 4.91 13.31
C THR A 12 -18.66 5.64 11.99
N TRP A 13 -17.88 5.14 11.04
CA TRP A 13 -17.69 5.74 9.72
C TRP A 13 -17.20 4.68 8.71
N GLU A 14 -17.46 4.94 7.44
CA GLU A 14 -17.01 4.13 6.30
C GLU A 14 -16.63 5.07 5.14
N GLN A 15 -15.73 4.62 4.27
CA GLN A 15 -15.39 5.30 3.03
C GLN A 15 -15.31 4.27 1.90
N ASP A 16 -16.06 4.48 0.84
CA ASP A 16 -16.18 3.53 -0.28
C ASP A 16 -14.87 3.37 -1.06
N HIS A 17 -14.10 4.46 -1.20
CA HIS A 17 -12.87 4.48 -1.99
C HIS A 17 -11.69 4.97 -1.16
N ALA A 18 -10.65 4.15 -1.12
CA ALA A 18 -9.39 4.50 -0.49
C ALA A 18 -8.46 5.22 -1.46
N ARG A 19 -7.58 6.09 -0.94
CA ARG A 19 -6.47 6.65 -1.71
C ARG A 19 -5.25 5.78 -1.50
N TYR A 20 -4.66 5.25 -2.56
CA TYR A 20 -3.51 4.36 -2.46
C TYR A 20 -2.21 5.06 -2.81
N ARG A 21 -1.12 4.60 -2.19
CA ARG A 21 0.24 4.93 -2.62
C ARG A 21 1.00 3.64 -2.90
N VAL A 22 1.80 3.67 -3.95
CA VAL A 22 2.63 2.54 -4.37
C VAL A 22 4.06 3.01 -4.48
N TYR A 23 4.94 2.36 -3.72
CA TYR A 23 6.37 2.62 -3.73
C TYR A 23 7.06 1.42 -4.37
N PHE A 24 7.89 1.67 -5.36
CA PHE A 24 8.76 0.67 -5.97
C PHE A 24 10.21 0.91 -5.54
N TRP A 25 10.90 -0.17 -5.21
CA TRP A 25 12.22 -0.14 -4.61
C TRP A 25 13.22 -0.78 -5.57
N ASP A 26 14.05 0.06 -6.19
CA ASP A 26 15.23 -0.40 -6.90
C ASP A 26 16.37 -0.60 -5.89
N ARG A 27 16.51 -1.84 -5.42
CA ARG A 27 17.57 -2.22 -4.48
C ARG A 27 18.97 -2.18 -5.10
N SER A 28 19.08 -2.30 -6.41
CA SER A 28 20.37 -2.26 -7.11
C SER A 28 20.91 -0.83 -7.20
N ALA A 29 20.02 0.14 -7.40
CA ALA A 29 20.35 1.55 -7.47
C ALA A 29 20.22 2.28 -6.12
N VAL A 30 19.62 1.63 -5.11
CA VAL A 30 19.30 2.23 -3.79
C VAL A 30 18.38 3.45 -3.97
N THR A 31 17.34 3.30 -4.79
CA THR A 31 16.40 4.37 -5.11
C THR A 31 14.95 3.90 -5.01
N ALA A 32 14.04 4.86 -4.83
CA ALA A 32 12.61 4.63 -4.75
C ALA A 32 11.87 5.39 -5.87
N HIS A 33 10.77 4.79 -6.34
CA HIS A 33 9.81 5.42 -7.24
C HIS A 33 8.44 5.43 -6.57
N GLU A 34 7.90 6.62 -6.34
CA GLU A 34 6.78 6.83 -5.44
C GLU A 34 5.58 7.42 -6.20
N TYR A 35 4.42 6.76 -6.08
CA TYR A 35 3.22 7.12 -6.82
C TYR A 35 1.99 7.19 -5.91
N GLU A 36 1.07 8.10 -6.22
CA GLU A 36 -0.28 8.14 -5.67
C GLU A 36 -1.28 7.76 -6.77
N VAL A 37 -2.21 6.87 -6.43
CA VAL A 37 -3.27 6.45 -7.36
C VAL A 37 -4.37 7.50 -7.34
N VAL A 38 -4.53 8.20 -8.46
CA VAL A 38 -5.48 9.32 -8.60
C VAL A 38 -6.89 8.86 -8.94
N ASP A 39 -7.02 7.73 -9.62
CA ASP A 39 -8.31 7.14 -9.98
C ASP A 39 -8.89 6.34 -8.81
N ASP A 40 -10.21 6.16 -8.82
CA ASP A 40 -10.90 5.29 -7.87
C ASP A 40 -10.74 3.84 -8.36
N VAL A 41 -9.75 3.15 -7.80
CA VAL A 41 -9.33 1.79 -8.18
C VAL A 41 -9.53 0.85 -7.00
N ASP A 42 -10.05 -0.35 -7.23
CA ASP A 42 -10.16 -1.36 -6.19
C ASP A 42 -8.81 -2.04 -5.89
N ILE A 43 -8.65 -2.50 -4.65
CA ILE A 43 -7.41 -3.15 -4.22
C ILE A 43 -7.10 -4.41 -5.03
N ASP A 44 -8.15 -5.10 -5.49
CA ASP A 44 -8.06 -6.32 -6.29
C ASP A 44 -7.47 -6.06 -7.69
N ASP A 45 -7.57 -4.84 -8.21
CA ASP A 45 -6.95 -4.42 -9.47
C ASP A 45 -5.54 -3.85 -9.24
N LEU A 46 -5.35 -3.10 -8.15
CA LEU A 46 -4.08 -2.45 -7.84
C LEU A 46 -2.97 -3.46 -7.48
N LEU A 47 -3.28 -4.51 -6.73
CA LEU A 47 -2.27 -5.47 -6.29
C LEU A 47 -1.63 -6.26 -7.45
N PRO A 48 -2.41 -6.84 -8.39
CA PRO A 48 -1.85 -7.49 -9.57
C PRO A 48 -1.02 -6.53 -10.42
N TRP A 49 -1.51 -5.31 -10.64
CA TRP A 49 -0.78 -4.29 -11.40
C TRP A 49 0.57 -3.97 -10.76
N ALA A 50 0.60 -3.68 -9.46
CA ALA A 50 1.84 -3.34 -8.76
C ALA A 50 2.83 -4.51 -8.79
N SER A 51 2.36 -5.74 -8.60
CA SER A 51 3.20 -6.93 -8.68
C SER A 51 3.80 -7.13 -10.07
N ALA A 52 3.00 -6.95 -11.13
CA ALA A 52 3.47 -7.10 -12.51
C ALA A 52 4.51 -6.03 -12.87
N TYR A 53 4.21 -4.77 -12.55
CA TYR A 53 5.12 -3.66 -12.80
C TYR A 53 6.46 -3.82 -12.07
N ALA A 54 6.43 -4.21 -10.79
CA ALA A 54 7.66 -4.47 -10.04
C ALA A 54 8.48 -5.60 -10.67
N ALA A 55 7.83 -6.69 -11.08
CA ALA A 55 8.49 -7.83 -11.69
C ALA A 55 9.14 -7.49 -13.05
N GLU A 56 8.48 -6.70 -13.89
CA GLU A 56 9.01 -6.22 -15.16
C GLU A 56 10.31 -5.41 -15.00
N HIS A 57 10.42 -4.68 -13.89
CA HIS A 57 11.59 -3.85 -13.57
C HIS A 57 12.63 -4.55 -12.67
N GLY A 58 12.36 -5.76 -12.18
CA GLY A 58 13.21 -6.43 -11.19
C GLY A 58 13.24 -5.70 -9.83
N TRP A 59 12.20 -4.93 -9.52
CA TRP A 59 12.08 -4.14 -8.29
C TRP A 59 11.24 -4.87 -7.24
N ALA A 60 11.38 -4.44 -5.99
CA ALA A 60 10.39 -4.75 -4.97
C ALA A 60 9.32 -3.65 -4.92
N TYR A 61 8.20 -3.88 -4.23
CA TYR A 61 7.18 -2.85 -4.05
C TYR A 61 6.57 -2.88 -2.65
N THR A 62 5.91 -1.79 -2.28
CA THR A 62 5.02 -1.69 -1.12
C THR A 62 3.78 -0.90 -1.50
N VAL A 63 2.59 -1.44 -1.20
CA VAL A 63 1.30 -0.75 -1.39
C VAL A 63 0.78 -0.30 -0.03
N TYR A 64 0.34 0.96 0.03
CA TYR A 64 -0.27 1.58 1.20
C TYR A 64 -1.66 2.10 0.87
N VAL A 65 -2.56 2.09 1.85
CA VAL A 65 -3.67 3.03 1.91
C VAL A 65 -3.21 4.29 2.64
N SER A 66 -3.54 5.44 2.07
CA SER A 66 -3.35 6.75 2.65
C SER A 66 -4.54 7.09 3.53
N THR A 67 -4.26 7.45 4.78
CA THR A 67 -5.26 7.85 5.77
C THR A 67 -4.86 9.18 6.40
N ARG A 68 -5.75 9.75 7.19
CA ARG A 68 -5.46 10.91 8.03
C ARG A 68 -5.77 10.58 9.48
N ASP A 69 -4.88 11.03 10.36
CA ASP A 69 -5.11 11.08 11.80
C ASP A 69 -5.04 12.55 12.24
N GLY A 70 -6.21 13.16 12.42
CA GLY A 70 -6.33 14.62 12.50
C GLY A 70 -5.75 15.30 11.26
N ASP A 71 -4.78 16.19 11.48
CA ASP A 71 -4.08 16.91 10.40
C ASP A 71 -2.88 16.13 9.82
N SER A 72 -2.54 14.96 10.38
CA SER A 72 -1.38 14.19 9.95
C SER A 72 -1.74 13.20 8.86
N GLN A 73 -0.96 13.21 7.78
CA GLN A 73 -1.05 12.18 6.73
C GLN A 73 -0.40 10.88 7.24
N GLY A 74 -1.17 9.79 7.23
CA GLY A 74 -0.71 8.45 7.61
C GLY A 74 -0.74 7.48 6.44
N LEU A 75 0.01 6.39 6.58
CA LEU A 75 0.00 5.26 5.64
C LEU A 75 -0.19 3.96 6.41
N ILE A 76 -1.09 3.11 5.92
CA ILE A 76 -1.28 1.75 6.42
C ILE A 76 -0.84 0.80 5.30
N ARG A 77 0.13 -0.06 5.60
CA ARG A 77 0.67 -1.02 4.63
C ARG A 77 -0.37 -2.10 4.34
N LEU A 78 -0.61 -2.36 3.06
CA LEU A 78 -1.48 -3.41 2.57
C LEU A 78 -0.69 -4.63 2.07
N ALA A 79 0.36 -4.40 1.29
CA ALA A 79 1.13 -5.47 0.65
C ALA A 79 2.58 -5.07 0.38
N GLY A 80 3.40 -6.05 -0.02
CA GLY A 80 4.79 -5.83 -0.40
C GLY A 80 5.77 -5.78 0.79
N VAL A 81 6.93 -5.17 0.57
CA VAL A 81 8.03 -5.13 1.56
C VAL A 81 7.59 -4.47 2.86
N GLN A 82 7.95 -5.08 3.97
CA GLN A 82 7.76 -4.56 5.32
C GLN A 82 9.09 -4.03 5.87
N GLY A 83 9.05 -2.86 6.51
CA GLY A 83 10.23 -2.23 7.08
C GLY A 83 11.05 -1.47 6.04
N ASP A 84 12.34 -1.29 6.32
CA ASP A 84 13.26 -0.61 5.42
C ASP A 84 13.67 -1.55 4.25
N PRO A 85 13.32 -1.21 2.99
CA PRO A 85 13.63 -2.03 1.83
C PRO A 85 15.13 -2.13 1.51
N PHE A 86 15.97 -1.31 2.15
CA PHE A 86 17.42 -1.27 1.95
C PHE A 86 18.21 -1.78 3.16
N ALA A 87 17.55 -2.25 4.24
CA ALA A 87 18.21 -2.59 5.50
C ALA A 87 19.34 -3.65 5.38
N ASP A 88 19.25 -4.54 4.40
CA ASP A 88 20.18 -5.65 4.19
C ASP A 88 21.17 -5.42 3.02
N LEU A 89 21.34 -4.17 2.57
CA LEU A 89 22.29 -3.79 1.50
C LEU A 89 23.64 -3.32 2.04
#